data_AF-A0A2V9QQP6-F1
#
_entry.id   AF-A0A2V9QQP6-F1
#
_cell.length_a   1.000
_cell.length_b   1.000
_cell.length_c   1.000
_cell.angle_alpha   90.00
_cell.angle_beta   90.00
_cell.angle_gamma   90.00
#
_symmetry.space_group_name_H-M   'P 1'
#
loop_
_entity.id
_entity.type
_entity.pdbx_description
1 polymer ?
#
loop_
_entity_poly.entity_id
_entity_poly.type
_entity_poly.pdbx_seq_one_letter_code
_entity_poly.pdbx_strand_id
1 'polypeptide(L)'
;MSFLCQLDSSAFTACSSPATYSGLSQGSHTFSVKARDAAGNQSAAASFTWTVDTTVPPPTITSTPANPTNQTSATFSFTDTEAGVSFLCQLDGGAFSACPSPQSYSGLSLGNHTFSVKAQDAAGNQSGAASFTWTVM
;
A
#
# COMPACT_ATOMS: atom_id res chain seq x y z
N MET A 1 38.29 -6.00 -14.92
CA MET A 1 36.87 -6.13 -15.28
C MET A 1 36.10 -5.11 -14.47
N SER A 2 35.29 -4.27 -15.11
CA SER A 2 34.47 -3.24 -14.46
C SER A 2 33.02 -3.32 -14.94
N PHE A 3 32.11 -2.65 -14.24
CA PHE A 3 30.70 -2.57 -14.64
C PHE A 3 30.33 -1.15 -15.06
N LEU A 4 29.43 -1.08 -16.03
CA LEU A 4 28.74 0.13 -16.43
C LEU A 4 27.26 -0.07 -16.12
N CYS A 5 26.69 0.79 -15.30
CA CYS A 5 25.29 0.75 -14.92
C CYS A 5 24.55 1.95 -15.49
N GLN A 6 23.27 1.75 -15.76
CA GLN A 6 22.32 2.75 -16.21
C GLN A 6 21.03 2.53 -15.42
N LEU A 7 20.48 3.61 -14.88
CA LEU A 7 19.11 3.64 -14.38
C LEU A 7 18.25 4.41 -15.37
N ASP A 8 17.15 3.80 -15.80
CA ASP A 8 16.23 4.34 -16.79
C ASP A 8 16.95 4.75 -18.08
N SER A 9 16.67 5.94 -18.60
CA SER A 9 17.28 6.50 -19.79
C SER A 9 18.57 7.29 -19.53
N SER A 10 19.14 7.21 -18.32
CA SER A 10 20.41 7.89 -17.99
C SER A 10 21.59 7.35 -18.78
N ALA A 11 22.74 8.02 -18.76
CA ALA A 11 23.94 7.47 -19.41
C ALA A 11 24.52 6.29 -18.61
N PHE A 12 25.10 5.30 -19.31
CA PHE A 12 25.91 4.27 -18.67
C PHE A 12 27.12 4.91 -17.97
N THR A 13 27.25 4.68 -16.67
CA THR A 13 28.34 5.18 -15.82
C THR A 13 29.00 4.04 -15.08
N ALA A 14 30.28 4.21 -14.71
CA ALA A 14 30.99 3.21 -13.93
C ALA A 14 30.30 2.97 -12.58
N CYS A 15 30.11 1.71 -12.22
CA CYS A 15 29.45 1.31 -10.98
C CYS A 15 30.15 0.10 -10.33
N SER A 16 29.87 -0.11 -9.04
CA SER A 16 30.25 -1.30 -8.27
C SER A 16 29.04 -2.14 -7.91
N SER A 17 29.26 -3.40 -7.55
CA SER A 17 28.25 -4.22 -6.89
C SER A 17 28.51 -4.21 -5.37
N PRO A 18 27.52 -3.85 -4.53
CA PRO A 18 26.18 -3.40 -4.90
C PRO A 18 26.16 -1.95 -5.44
N ALA A 19 25.19 -1.67 -6.31
CA ALA A 19 24.83 -0.31 -6.73
C ALA A 19 23.54 0.11 -6.03
N THR A 20 23.50 1.34 -5.51
CA THR A 20 22.33 1.86 -4.78
C THR A 20 21.79 3.09 -5.47
N TYR A 21 20.48 3.11 -5.67
CA TYR A 21 19.74 4.24 -6.21
C TYR A 21 18.66 4.66 -5.19
N SER A 22 18.51 5.96 -4.97
CA SER A 22 17.60 6.53 -3.97
C SER A 22 16.80 7.66 -4.60
N GLY A 23 15.65 8.00 -3.99
CA GLY A 23 14.81 9.11 -4.47
C GLY A 23 14.14 8.81 -5.82
N LEU A 24 13.87 7.52 -6.08
CA LEU A 24 13.12 7.10 -7.26
C LEU A 24 11.69 7.62 -7.18
N SER A 25 11.20 8.16 -8.29
CA SER A 25 9.83 8.67 -8.39
C SER A 25 8.81 7.53 -8.51
N GLN A 26 7.52 7.85 -8.33
CA GLN A 26 6.44 6.94 -8.72
C GLN A 26 6.61 6.49 -10.17
N GLY A 27 6.41 5.19 -10.42
CA GLY A 27 6.36 4.63 -11.77
C GLY A 27 7.38 3.53 -12.03
N SER A 28 7.48 3.15 -13.31
CA SER A 28 8.38 2.08 -13.76
C SER A 28 9.81 2.58 -13.88
N HIS A 29 10.73 1.79 -13.33
CA HIS A 29 12.17 2.01 -13.41
C HIS A 29 12.85 0.79 -14.00
N THR A 30 13.88 1.02 -14.82
CA THR A 30 14.67 -0.05 -15.45
C THR A 30 16.15 0.13 -15.16
N PHE A 31 16.73 -0.82 -14.42
CA PHE A 31 18.17 -0.90 -14.24
C PHE A 31 18.77 -1.73 -15.36
N SER A 32 19.86 -1.24 -15.95
CA SER A 32 20.64 -1.94 -16.97
C SER A 32 22.11 -1.98 -16.60
N VAL A 33 22.78 -3.10 -16.85
CA VAL A 33 24.21 -3.29 -16.55
C VAL A 33 24.95 -3.95 -17.71
N LYS A 34 26.19 -3.49 -17.96
CA LYS A 34 27.16 -4.10 -18.86
C LYS A 34 28.43 -4.43 -18.11
N ALA A 35 29.07 -5.54 -18.44
CA ALA A 35 30.43 -5.84 -18.02
C ALA A 35 31.42 -5.28 -19.05
N ARG A 36 32.55 -4.75 -18.58
CA ARG A 36 33.68 -4.30 -19.41
C ARG A 36 34.95 -5.04 -19.01
N ASP A 37 35.61 -5.68 -19.96
CA ASP A 37 36.89 -6.36 -19.71
C ASP A 37 38.07 -5.36 -19.65
N ALA A 38 39.30 -5.86 -19.43
CA ALA A 38 40.49 -5.00 -19.36
C ALA A 38 40.92 -4.43 -20.72
N ALA A 39 40.56 -5.10 -21.84
CA ALA A 39 40.80 -4.61 -23.20
C ALA A 39 39.77 -3.54 -23.62
N GLY A 40 38.71 -3.37 -22.82
CA GLY A 40 37.67 -2.37 -23.02
C GLY A 40 36.41 -2.88 -23.72
N ASN A 41 36.32 -4.18 -24.04
CA ASN A 41 35.15 -4.79 -24.67
C ASN A 41 33.97 -4.80 -23.69
N GLN A 42 32.77 -4.51 -24.19
CA GLN A 42 31.55 -4.48 -23.39
C GLN A 42 30.61 -5.62 -23.76
N SER A 43 29.95 -6.20 -22.75
CA SER A 43 28.84 -7.14 -22.97
C SER A 43 27.60 -6.45 -23.52
N ALA A 44 26.64 -7.25 -24.00
CA ALA A 44 25.25 -6.80 -24.11
C ALA A 44 24.73 -6.35 -22.72
N ALA A 45 23.76 -5.43 -22.71
CA ALA A 45 23.13 -4.99 -21.47
C ALA A 45 22.18 -6.07 -20.96
N ALA A 46 22.26 -6.38 -19.67
CA ALA A 46 21.22 -7.10 -18.94
C ALA A 46 20.37 -6.08 -18.20
N SER A 47 19.04 -6.23 -18.22
CA SER A 47 18.11 -5.28 -17.62
C SER A 47 17.11 -5.94 -16.68
N PHE A 48 16.68 -5.18 -15.67
CA PHE A 48 15.60 -5.55 -14.76
C PHE A 48 14.69 -4.34 -14.54
N THR A 49 13.37 -4.55 -14.61
CA THR A 49 12.37 -3.50 -14.46
C THR A 49 11.53 -3.75 -13.21
N TRP A 50 11.28 -2.70 -12.44
CA TRP A 50 10.37 -2.70 -11.30
C TRP A 50 9.52 -1.44 -11.29
N THR A 51 8.44 -1.45 -10.53
CA THR A 51 7.61 -0.26 -10.30
C THR A 51 7.83 0.22 -8.87
N VAL A 52 8.06 1.51 -8.71
CA VAL A 52 7.98 2.20 -7.43
C VAL A 52 6.55 2.70 -7.29
N ASP A 53 5.88 2.23 -6.24
CA ASP A 53 4.54 2.67 -5.89
C ASP A 53 4.53 3.21 -4.46
N THR A 54 4.15 4.47 -4.33
CA THR A 54 4.09 5.26 -3.10
C THR A 54 2.70 5.84 -2.88
N THR A 55 1.74 5.54 -3.76
CA THR A 55 0.37 6.05 -3.63
C THR A 55 -0.37 5.21 -2.59
N VAL A 56 -1.01 5.88 -1.63
CA VAL A 56 -1.86 5.20 -0.65
C VAL A 56 -3.29 5.12 -1.16
N PRO A 57 -3.98 3.97 -1.00
CA PRO A 57 -5.38 3.84 -1.37
C PRO A 57 -6.29 4.65 -0.42
N PRO A 58 -7.33 5.37 -0.88
CA PRO A 58 -8.23 6.13 -0.01
C PRO A 58 -9.57 5.40 0.28
N PRO A 59 -9.69 4.66 1.41
CA PRO A 59 -10.92 3.95 1.73
C PRO A 59 -12.05 4.93 2.11
N THR A 60 -13.27 4.62 1.68
CA THR A 60 -14.48 5.38 1.99
C THR A 60 -15.51 4.48 2.65
N ILE A 61 -16.04 4.89 3.81
CA ILE A 61 -17.18 4.23 4.45
C ILE A 61 -18.46 4.65 3.73
N THR A 62 -19.18 3.67 3.17
CA THR A 62 -20.37 3.87 2.33
C THR A 62 -21.68 3.50 3.03
N SER A 63 -21.61 2.73 4.11
CA SER A 63 -22.77 2.41 4.96
C SER A 63 -22.36 2.31 6.41
N THR A 64 -23.19 2.87 7.29
CA THR A 64 -23.00 2.90 8.74
C THR A 64 -24.28 2.48 9.46
N PRO A 65 -24.19 2.02 10.72
CA PRO A 65 -25.34 1.90 11.59
C PRO A 65 -26.04 3.26 11.79
N ALA A 66 -27.30 3.21 12.22
CA ALA A 66 -27.97 4.38 12.76
C ALA A 66 -27.21 4.92 13.98
N ASN A 67 -27.22 6.23 14.15
CA ASN A 67 -26.59 6.89 15.28
C ASN A 67 -27.52 7.99 15.84
N PRO A 68 -28.03 7.85 17.09
CA PRO A 68 -27.87 6.70 17.98
C PRO A 68 -28.69 5.48 17.52
N THR A 69 -28.47 4.32 18.13
CA THR A 69 -29.21 3.07 17.88
C THR A 69 -29.44 2.29 19.17
N ASN A 70 -30.50 1.49 19.25
CA ASN A 70 -30.71 0.50 20.31
C ASN A 70 -30.28 -0.92 19.92
N GLN A 71 -29.69 -1.07 18.72
CA GLN A 71 -29.18 -2.34 18.24
C GLN A 71 -27.77 -2.59 18.78
N THR A 72 -27.55 -3.75 19.39
CA THR A 72 -26.23 -4.23 19.83
C THR A 72 -25.44 -4.89 18.69
N SER A 73 -25.79 -4.61 17.44
CA SER A 73 -25.12 -5.04 16.24
C SER A 73 -24.87 -3.85 15.32
N ALA A 74 -23.80 -3.94 14.52
CA ALA A 74 -23.40 -2.89 13.62
C ALA A 74 -22.83 -3.51 12.33
N THR A 75 -23.25 -2.99 11.18
CA THR A 75 -22.68 -3.37 9.88
C THR A 75 -22.14 -2.14 9.18
N PHE A 76 -20.95 -2.28 8.62
CA PHE A 76 -20.26 -1.25 7.85
C PHE A 76 -20.00 -1.76 6.45
N SER A 77 -20.30 -0.93 5.46
CA SER A 77 -19.81 -1.13 4.10
C SER A 77 -18.81 -0.04 3.78
N PHE A 78 -17.78 -0.39 3.05
CA PHE A 78 -16.72 0.51 2.61
C PHE A 78 -16.14 0.04 1.27
N THR A 79 -15.59 0.98 0.53
CA THR A 79 -15.00 0.77 -0.80
C THR A 79 -13.72 1.58 -0.94
N ASP A 80 -12.94 1.26 -1.95
CA ASP A 80 -11.81 2.08 -2.39
C ASP A 80 -11.94 2.34 -3.89
N THR A 81 -11.42 3.47 -4.35
CA THR A 81 -11.35 3.80 -5.78
C THR A 81 -10.20 3.05 -6.47
N GLU A 82 -9.19 2.64 -5.71
CA GLU A 82 -8.09 1.82 -6.20
C GLU A 82 -8.50 0.34 -6.23
N ALA A 83 -8.26 -0.32 -7.36
CA ALA A 83 -8.59 -1.72 -7.53
C ALA A 83 -7.54 -2.63 -6.89
N GLY A 84 -7.98 -3.77 -6.34
CA GLY A 84 -7.07 -4.78 -5.79
C GLY A 84 -6.55 -4.49 -4.38
N VAL A 85 -7.11 -3.49 -3.69
CA VAL A 85 -6.77 -3.21 -2.29
C VAL A 85 -7.35 -4.27 -1.35
N SER A 86 -6.70 -4.44 -0.21
CA SER A 86 -7.20 -5.18 0.94
C SER A 86 -7.55 -4.22 2.07
N PHE A 87 -8.51 -4.59 2.93
CA PHE A 87 -8.93 -3.74 4.04
C PHE A 87 -8.50 -4.30 5.39
N LEU A 88 -8.15 -3.38 6.28
CA LEU A 88 -7.85 -3.66 7.69
C LEU A 88 -8.85 -2.89 8.55
N CYS A 89 -9.60 -3.60 9.39
CA CYS A 89 -10.61 -3.03 10.27
C CYS A 89 -10.17 -3.08 11.73
N GLN A 90 -10.69 -2.15 12.51
CA GLN A 90 -10.53 -2.05 13.94
C GLN A 90 -11.86 -1.60 14.55
N LEU A 91 -12.18 -2.12 15.73
CA LEU A 91 -13.29 -1.67 16.57
C LEU A 91 -12.73 -1.21 17.93
N ASP A 92 -13.19 -0.05 18.41
CA ASP A 92 -12.95 0.49 19.75
C ASP A 92 -11.47 0.55 20.17
N GLY A 93 -10.59 0.88 19.23
CA GLY A 93 -9.16 1.01 19.52
C GLY A 93 -8.40 -0.33 19.60
N GLY A 94 -9.01 -1.46 19.20
CA GLY A 94 -8.36 -2.78 19.14
C GLY A 94 -7.19 -2.89 18.15
N ALA A 95 -6.72 -4.10 17.82
CA ALA A 95 -5.73 -4.23 16.74
C ALA A 95 -6.43 -4.13 15.36
N PHE A 96 -5.73 -3.56 14.37
CA PHE A 96 -6.17 -3.68 12.97
C PHE A 96 -6.00 -5.13 12.50
N SER A 97 -7.04 -5.69 11.89
CA SER A 97 -7.04 -7.03 11.31
C SER A 97 -7.72 -7.04 9.94
N ALA A 98 -7.33 -7.96 9.06
CA ALA A 98 -7.97 -8.12 7.76
C ALA A 98 -9.49 -8.32 7.90
N CYS A 99 -10.27 -7.62 7.09
CA CYS A 99 -11.73 -7.67 7.11
C CYS A 99 -12.31 -7.59 5.69
N PRO A 100 -13.46 -8.25 5.44
CA PRO A 100 -14.24 -8.03 4.23
C PRO A 100 -15.06 -6.75 4.32
N SER A 101 -15.58 -6.31 3.16
CA SER A 101 -16.67 -5.35 3.09
C SER A 101 -17.90 -6.05 2.48
N PRO A 102 -19.07 -6.08 3.14
CA PRO A 102 -19.37 -5.47 4.45
C PRO A 102 -18.72 -6.19 5.64
N GLN A 103 -18.43 -5.44 6.71
CA GLN A 103 -17.97 -5.93 8.01
C GLN A 103 -19.07 -5.79 9.06
N SER A 104 -19.32 -6.85 9.83
CA SER A 104 -20.35 -6.87 10.88
C SER A 104 -19.78 -7.17 12.26
N TYR A 105 -20.38 -6.54 13.27
CA TYR A 105 -20.13 -6.78 14.69
C TYR A 105 -21.45 -7.05 15.41
N SER A 106 -21.39 -7.85 16.48
CA SER A 106 -22.53 -8.20 17.32
C SER A 106 -22.12 -8.23 18.80
N GLY A 107 -23.12 -8.19 19.68
CA GLY A 107 -22.87 -8.20 21.13
C GLY A 107 -22.21 -6.92 21.65
N LEU A 108 -22.41 -5.80 20.96
CA LEU A 108 -21.89 -4.50 21.38
C LEU A 108 -22.56 -4.07 22.69
N SER A 109 -21.76 -3.56 23.62
CA SER A 109 -22.25 -2.99 24.88
C SER A 109 -23.02 -1.70 24.65
N LEU A 110 -23.79 -1.27 25.64
CA LEU A 110 -24.29 0.11 25.66
C LEU A 110 -23.11 1.08 25.77
N GLY A 111 -23.18 2.19 25.04
CA GLY A 111 -22.14 3.22 25.03
C GLY A 111 -21.62 3.56 23.63
N ASN A 112 -20.50 4.27 23.61
CA ASN A 112 -19.88 4.74 22.38
C ASN A 112 -18.97 3.67 21.79
N HIS A 113 -19.06 3.52 20.47
CA HIS A 113 -18.23 2.64 19.68
C HIS A 113 -17.63 3.38 18.49
N THR A 114 -16.42 2.98 18.10
CA THR A 114 -15.71 3.55 16.95
C THR A 114 -15.21 2.44 16.04
N PHE A 115 -15.63 2.49 14.79
CA PHE A 115 -15.14 1.64 13.72
C PHE A 115 -14.10 2.41 12.91
N SER A 116 -12.98 1.79 12.62
CA SER A 116 -11.92 2.34 11.79
C SER A 116 -11.52 1.34 10.70
N VAL A 117 -11.33 1.83 9.48
CA VAL A 117 -10.88 1.03 8.34
C VAL A 117 -9.71 1.70 7.62
N LYS A 118 -8.71 0.90 7.25
CA LYS A 118 -7.62 1.27 6.35
C LYS A 118 -7.69 0.41 5.09
N ALA A 119 -7.17 0.92 3.99
CA ALA A 119 -6.88 0.14 2.79
C ALA A 119 -5.37 -0.07 2.65
N GLN A 120 -4.98 -1.18 2.04
CA GLN A 120 -3.61 -1.53 1.69
C GLN A 120 -3.57 -2.01 0.24
N ASP A 121 -2.70 -1.42 -0.59
CA ASP A 121 -2.51 -1.80 -1.98
C ASP A 121 -1.59 -3.03 -2.13
N ALA A 122 -1.30 -3.43 -3.37
CA ALA A 122 -0.41 -4.56 -3.68
C ALA A 122 1.08 -4.25 -3.40
N ALA A 123 1.48 -2.98 -3.38
CA ALA A 123 2.83 -2.55 -3.05
C ALA A 123 3.08 -2.47 -1.53
N GLY A 124 2.01 -2.56 -0.73
CA GLY A 124 2.05 -2.49 0.72
C GLY A 124 1.83 -1.09 1.28
N ASN A 125 1.47 -0.10 0.45
CA ASN A 125 1.13 1.23 0.92
C ASN A 125 -0.19 1.18 1.69
N GLN A 126 -0.20 1.74 2.89
CA GLN A 126 -1.38 1.76 3.76
C GLN A 126 -1.94 3.17 3.91
N SER A 127 -3.26 3.26 3.84
CA SER A 127 -3.99 4.50 4.06
C SER A 127 -3.96 4.96 5.52
N GLY A 128 -4.31 6.24 5.72
CA GLY A 128 -4.87 6.68 6.98
C GLY A 128 -6.21 5.98 7.27
N ALA A 129 -6.64 5.95 8.54
CA ALA A 129 -7.90 5.30 8.89
C ALA A 129 -9.11 6.22 8.61
N ALA A 130 -10.08 5.75 7.83
CA ALA A 130 -11.42 6.30 7.81
C ALA A 130 -12.18 5.76 9.03
N SER A 131 -12.88 6.62 9.77
CA SER A 131 -13.53 6.21 11.03
C SER A 131 -14.95 6.73 11.16
N PHE A 132 -15.79 5.98 11.85
CA PHE A 132 -17.14 6.36 12.23
C PHE A 132 -17.39 6.01 13.70
N THR A 133 -17.99 6.94 14.45
CA THR A 133 -18.35 6.75 15.86
C THR A 133 -19.87 6.80 16.02
N TRP A 134 -20.43 5.84 16.77
CA TRP A 134 -21.86 5.77 17.08
C TRP A 134 -22.10 5.39 18.54
N THR A 135 -23.33 5.62 18.99
CA THR A 135 -23.77 5.25 20.34
C THR A 135 -24.84 4.18 20.29
N VAL A 136 -24.65 3.12 21.08
CA VAL A 136 -25.67 2.11 21.40
C VAL A 136 -26.33 2.50 22.73
N MET A 137 -27.66 2.61 22.75
CA MET A 137 -28.46 3.08 23.90
C MET A 137 -29.55 2.10 24.34
#